data_AF-A0A7J7NBC0-F1
#
_entry.id   AF-A0A7J7NBC0-F1
#
_cell.length_a   1.000
_cell.length_b   1.000
_cell.length_c   1.000
_cell.angle_alpha   90.00
_cell.angle_beta   90.00
_cell.angle_gamma   90.00
#
_symmetry.space_group_name_H-M   'P 1'
#
loop_
_entity.id
_entity.type
_entity.pdbx_description
1 polymer ?
#
loop_
_entity_poly.entity_id
_entity_poly.type
_entity_poly.pdbx_seq_one_letter_code
_entity_poly.pdbx_strand_id
1 'polypeptide(L)' 'MRVFINRDGIDFSNAQSIPPIQEWDLGEICEYSRFQSVGNLTLHFPENFGAETTQIYYIGLKGEETK' A
#
# COMPACT_ATOMS: atom_id res chain seq x y z
N MET A 1 4.43 5.43 2.26
CA MET A 1 3.70 4.14 2.16
C MET A 1 3.70 3.69 0.71
N ARG A 2 4.11 2.45 0.45
CA ARG A 2 4.16 1.88 -0.90
C ARG A 2 3.04 0.88 -1.08
N VAL A 3 2.41 0.92 -2.25
CA VAL A 3 1.33 -0.01 -2.58
C VAL A 3 1.63 -0.77 -3.86
N PHE A 4 1.29 -2.05 -3.84
CA PHE A 4 1.41 -2.96 -4.97
C PHE A 4 0.06 -3.64 -5.19
N ILE A 5 -0.30 -3.87 -6.44
CA ILE A 5 -1.46 -4.67 -6.81
C ILE A 5 -1.06 -5.73 -7.83
N ASN A 6 -1.80 -6.83 -7.81
CA ASN A 6 -1.66 -7.98 -8.71
C ASN A 6 -0.21 -8.44 -8.89
N ARG A 7 0.55 -8.46 -7.79
CA ARG A 7 1.97 -8.81 -7.80
C ARG A 7 2.32 -9.77 -6.68
N ASP A 8 2.76 -10.95 -7.07
CA ASP A 8 3.14 -12.00 -6.14
C ASP A 8 4.59 -11.85 -5.69
N GLY A 9 4.90 -12.41 -4.52
CA GLY A 9 6.28 -12.48 -4.00
C GLY A 9 6.84 -11.15 -3.50
N ILE A 10 5.99 -10.16 -3.19
CA ILE A 10 6.45 -8.96 -2.48
C ILE A 10 6.76 -9.32 -1.03
N ASP A 11 7.97 -9.02 -0.58
CA ASP A 11 8.44 -9.24 0.79
C ASP A 11 9.34 -8.07 1.26
N PHE A 12 9.79 -8.13 2.52
CA PHE A 12 10.63 -7.07 3.10
C PHE A 12 12.00 -6.91 2.42
N SER A 13 12.49 -7.95 1.74
CA SER A 13 13.79 -7.91 1.06
C SER A 13 13.72 -7.18 -0.28
N ASN A 14 12.55 -7.19 -0.95
CA ASN A 14 12.39 -6.69 -2.31
C ASN A 14 11.44 -5.50 -2.45
N ALA A 15 10.60 -5.20 -1.46
CA ALA A 15 9.59 -4.14 -1.54
C ALA A 15 10.17 -2.71 -1.66
N GLN A 16 11.47 -2.51 -1.43
CA GLN A 16 12.15 -1.23 -1.70
C GLN A 16 12.68 -1.12 -3.13
N SER A 17 12.98 -2.25 -3.77
CA SER A 17 13.58 -2.30 -5.12
C SER A 17 12.53 -2.44 -6.22
N ILE A 18 11.34 -2.91 -5.87
CA ILE A 18 10.24 -3.09 -6.81
C ILE A 18 9.47 -1.77 -6.95
N PRO A 19 9.20 -1.29 -8.18
CA PRO A 19 8.40 -0.09 -8.38
C PRO A 19 6.97 -0.29 -7.84
N PRO A 20 6.52 0.54 -6.88
CA PRO A 20 5.14 0.51 -6.42
C PRO A 20 4.20 1.09 -7.48
N ILE A 21 2.92 0.71 -7.45
CA ILE A 21 1.93 1.31 -8.35
C ILE A 21 1.65 2.76 -7.94
N GLN A 22 1.66 3.01 -6.63
CA GLN A 22 1.53 4.33 -6.03
C GLN A 22 2.29 4.37 -4.70
N GLU A 23 2.86 5.54 -4.41
CA GLU A 23 3.50 5.86 -3.14
C GLU A 23 2.81 7.09 -2.55
N TRP A 24 2.56 7.05 -1.24
CA TRP A 24 1.84 8.09 -0.51
C TRP A 24 2.55 8.43 0.80
N ASP A 25 2.47 9.70 1.20
CA ASP A 25 2.88 10.10 2.53
C ASP A 25 1.81 9.70 3.57
N LEU A 26 2.27 9.25 4.73
CA LEU A 26 1.35 8.90 5.82
C LEU A 26 0.73 10.20 6.37
N GLY A 27 -0.59 10.22 6.51
CA GLY A 27 -1.32 11.37 7.07
C GLY A 27 -2.25 12.09 6.10
N GLU A 28 -2.20 11.77 4.80
CA GLU A 28 -3.11 12.32 3.80
C GLU A 28 -4.21 11.32 3.40
N ILE A 29 -5.40 11.85 3.08
CA ILE A 29 -6.46 11.08 2.43
C ILE A 29 -6.01 10.85 0.99
N CYS A 30 -5.67 9.61 0.67
CA CYS A 30 -5.09 9.24 -0.61
C CYS A 30 -6.17 8.99 -1.67
N GLU A 31 -6.07 9.63 -2.83
CA GLU A 31 -6.96 9.33 -3.98
C GLU A 31 -6.49 8.11 -4.78
N TYR A 32 -7.41 7.17 -4.98
CA TYR A 32 -7.19 5.84 -5.59
C TYR A 32 -7.24 5.88 -7.12
N SER A 33 -6.27 6.53 -7.77
CA SER A 33 -6.32 6.74 -9.22
C SER A 33 -5.89 5.54 -10.07
N ARG A 34 -5.19 4.53 -9.51
CA ARG A 34 -4.56 3.43 -10.28
C ARG A 34 -5.03 2.01 -9.93
N PHE A 35 -6.15 1.86 -9.23
CA PHE A 35 -6.62 0.58 -8.70
C PHE A 35 -7.73 -0.04 -9.56
N GLN A 36 -7.38 -0.48 -10.78
CA GLN A 36 -8.30 -1.22 -11.64
C GLN A 36 -8.07 -2.73 -11.51
N SER A 37 -9.16 -3.51 -11.42
CA SER A 37 -9.14 -4.98 -11.38
C SER A 37 -8.18 -5.57 -10.33
N VAL A 38 -8.31 -5.13 -9.07
CA VAL A 38 -7.43 -5.56 -7.97
C VAL A 38 -7.82 -6.95 -7.47
N GLY A 39 -6.97 -7.94 -7.71
CA GLY A 39 -7.09 -9.31 -7.16
C GLY A 39 -6.20 -9.54 -5.92
N ASN A 40 -5.04 -8.89 -5.85
CA ASN A 40 -4.21 -8.85 -4.64
C ASN A 40 -3.75 -7.42 -4.34
N LEU A 41 -3.61 -7.09 -3.05
CA LEU A 41 -3.19 -5.78 -2.56
C LEU A 41 -2.14 -5.95 -1.46
N THR A 42 -0.96 -5.36 -1.66
CA THR A 42 0.12 -5.36 -0.67
C THR A 42 0.44 -3.93 -0.25
N LEU A 43 0.36 -3.66 1.05
CA LEU A 43 0.68 -2.37 1.67
C LEU A 43 1.99 -2.48 2.45
N HIS A 44 2.99 -1.67 2.09
CA HIS A 44 4.28 -1.65 2.77
C HIS A 44 4.53 -0.28 3.42
N PHE A 45 4.78 -0.31 4.74
CA PHE A 45 4.98 0.85 5.60
C PHE A 45 6.45 0.94 6.02
N PRO A 46 7.33 1.57 5.21
CA PRO A 46 8.77 1.58 5.48
C PRO A 46 9.16 2.48 6.66
N GLU A 47 8.41 3.55 6.90
CA GLU A 47 8.67 4.54 7.96
C GLU A 47 7.35 5.02 8.57
N ASN A 48 7.43 5.65 9.74
CA ASN A 48 6.31 6.25 10.48
C ASN A 48 6.66 7.68 10.90
N PHE A 49 5.86 8.28 11.79
CA PHE A 49 6.04 9.65 12.29
C PHE A 49 7.15 9.81 13.35
N GLY A 50 8.26 9.08 13.22
CA GLY A 50 9.43 9.16 14.12
C GLY A 50 9.35 8.33 15.40
N ALA A 51 8.43 7.36 15.47
CA ALA A 51 8.28 6.45 16.60
C ALA A 51 9.06 5.14 16.37
N GLU A 52 9.46 4.46 17.45
CA GLU A 52 10.18 3.17 17.36
C GLU A 52 9.35 2.05 16.74
N THR A 53 8.02 2.09 16.90
CA THR A 53 7.12 1.06 16.39
C THR A 53 5.95 1.70 15.65
N THR A 54 5.66 1.17 14.46
CA THR A 54 4.46 1.53 13.70
C THR A 54 3.27 0.73 14.22
N GLN A 55 2.23 1.42 14.70
CA GLN A 55 0.98 0.80 15.13
C GLN A 55 -0.13 1.13 14.13
N ILE A 56 -0.75 0.09 13.57
CA ILE A 56 -1.86 0.23 12.64
C ILE A 56 -3.15 -0.15 13.38
N TYR A 57 -3.99 0.85 13.68
CA TYR A 57 -5.26 0.63 14.37
C TYR A 57 -6.38 0.19 13.42
N TYR A 58 -6.38 0.74 12.20
CA TYR A 58 -7.43 0.49 11.23
C TYR A 58 -6.91 0.68 9.81
N ILE A 59 -7.37 -0.17 8.89
CA ILE A 59 -7.19 0.00 7.45
C ILE A 59 -8.57 -0.06 6.81
N GLY A 60 -9.00 1.08 6.25
CA GLY A 60 -10.25 1.17 5.49
C GLY A 60 -9.95 1.05 4.00
N LEU A 61 -10.49 0.02 3.35
CA LEU A 61 -10.44 -0.14 1.90
C LEU A 61 -11.83 0.12 1.35
N LYS A 62 -11.91 1.01 0.35
CA LYS A 62 -13.15 1.30 -0.39
C LYS A 62 -12.92 1.04 -1.86
N GLY A 63 -13.83 0.32 -2.49
CA GLY A 63 -13.82 0.04 -3.91
C GLY A 63 -15.18 -0.47 -4.37
N GLU A 64 -15.36 -0.58 -5.68
CA GLU A 64 -16.52 -1.21 -6.30
C GLU A 64 -16.06 -2.51 -6.97
N GLU A 65 -16.89 -3.55 -6.87
CA GLU A 65 -16.61 -4.81 -7.54
C GLU A 65 -16.73 -4.63 -9.06
N THR A 66 -15.68 -4.99 -9.79
CA THR A 66 -15.72 -5.13 -11.25
C THR A 66 -16.14 -6.55 -11.60
N LYS A 67 -17.25 -6.70 -12.33
CA LYS A 67 -17.75 -7.98 -12.87
C LYS A 67 -16.88 -8.53 -13.99
#